data_AF-A0A087U1H6-F1
#
_entry.id   AF-A0A087U1H6-F1
#
_cell.length_a   1.000
_cell.length_b   1.000
_cell.length_c   1.000
_cell.angle_alpha   90.00
_cell.angle_beta   90.00
_cell.angle_gamma   90.00
#
_symmetry.space_group_name_H-M   'P 1'
#
loop_
_entity.id
_entity.type
_entity.pdbx_description
1 polymer ?
#
loop_
_entity_poly.entity_id
_entity_poly.type
_entity_poly.pdbx_seq_one_letter_code
_entity_poly.pdbx_strand_id
1 'polypeptide(L)'
;MVRNIELPRLQLLINNVPATALLDTGAQGSCLAEEFFKKHFRRYRLHSVEGMKVVAAQGKTCQCMGKIELYIKIGEEQKKNYVSCSEEP
;
A
#
# COMPACT_ATOMS: atom_id res chain seq x y z
N MET A 1 -23.44 -21.12 -7.58
CA MET A 1 -23.37 -19.82 -8.27
C MET A 1 -22.26 -19.02 -7.60
N VAL A 2 -21.05 -18.97 -8.18
CA VAL A 2 -19.94 -18.20 -7.61
C VAL A 2 -20.12 -16.75 -8.05
N ARG A 3 -20.40 -15.85 -7.11
CA ARG A 3 -20.44 -14.42 -7.42
C ARG A 3 -19.00 -13.94 -7.58
N ASN A 4 -18.67 -13.34 -8.73
CA ASN A 4 -17.46 -12.54 -8.87
C ASN A 4 -17.64 -11.30 -7.99
N ILE A 5 -17.13 -11.37 -6.75
CA ILE A 5 -17.09 -10.22 -5.85
C ILE A 5 -15.86 -9.42 -6.22
N GLU A 6 -16.07 -8.23 -6.78
CA GLU A 6 -15.00 -7.26 -6.96
C GLU A 6 -14.62 -6.70 -5.58
N LEU A 7 -13.34 -6.85 -5.21
CA LEU A 7 -12.84 -6.35 -3.94
C LEU A 7 -12.55 -4.85 -4.05
N PRO A 8 -12.96 -4.02 -3.07
CA PRO A 8 -12.77 -2.58 -3.12
C PRO A 8 -11.27 -2.24 -3.06
N ARG A 9 -10.77 -1.56 -4.09
CA ARG A 9 -9.36 -1.17 -4.21
C ARG A 9 -9.22 0.34 -4.26
N LEU A 10 -8.14 0.84 -3.68
CA LEU A 10 -7.81 2.27 -3.64
C LEU A 10 -6.41 2.50 -4.20
N GLN A 11 -6.28 3.50 -5.08
CA GLN A 11 -4.98 3.98 -5.54
C GLN A 11 -4.40 4.97 -4.52
N LEU A 12 -3.13 4.77 -4.17
CA LEU A 12 -2.42 5.50 -3.13
C LEU A 12 -1.02 5.90 -3.62
N LEU A 13 -0.47 6.94 -2.99
CA LEU A 13 0.96 7.20 -2.98
C LEU A 13 1.51 6.96 -1.57
N ILE A 14 2.39 5.98 -1.43
CA ILE A 14 3.07 5.66 -0.17
C ILE A 14 4.50 6.19 -0.27
N ASN A 15 4.84 7.26 0.45
CA ASN A 15 6.10 7.99 0.29
C ASN A 15 6.42 8.28 -1.20
N ASN A 16 5.41 8.76 -1.94
CA ASN A 16 5.45 9.01 -3.39
C ASN A 16 5.63 7.78 -4.30
N VAL A 17 5.53 6.57 -3.76
CA VAL A 17 5.50 5.33 -4.55
C VAL A 17 4.04 4.97 -4.83
N PRO A 18 3.62 4.86 -6.11
CA PRO A 18 2.29 4.40 -6.47
C PRO A 18 2.02 2.98 -5.95
N ALA A 19 0.86 2.80 -5.32
CA ALA A 19 0.42 1.52 -4.79
C ALA A 19 -1.09 1.36 -4.94
N THR A 20 -1.54 0.11 -5.06
CA THR A 20 -2.95 -0.25 -4.97
C THR A 20 -3.17 -1.02 -3.68
N ALA A 21 -4.05 -0.51 -2.83
CA ALA A 21 -4.41 -1.15 -1.56
C ALA A 21 -5.81 -1.77 -1.65
N LEU A 22 -6.00 -2.86 -0.90
CA LEU A 22 -7.32 -3.41 -0.61
C LEU A 22 -7.94 -2.62 0.55
N LEU A 23 -9.18 -2.16 0.40
CA LEU A 23 -9.94 -1.58 1.50
C LEU A 23 -10.57 -2.70 2.33
N ASP A 24 -9.93 -3.01 3.45
CA ASP A 24 -10.38 -4.04 4.40
C ASP A 24 -10.89 -3.38 5.67
N THR A 25 -12.21 -3.18 5.76
CA THR A 25 -12.87 -2.61 6.95
C THR A 25 -12.89 -3.57 8.15
N GLY A 26 -12.59 -4.86 7.94
CA GLY A 26 -12.45 -5.84 9.01
C GLY A 26 -11.05 -5.84 9.65
N ALA A 27 -10.07 -5.20 9.01
CA ALA A 27 -8.71 -5.12 9.54
C ALA A 27 -8.58 -4.02 10.60
N GLN A 28 -7.87 -4.33 11.69
CA GLN A 28 -7.55 -3.37 12.76
C GLN A 28 -6.37 -2.45 12.43
N GLY A 29 -5.63 -2.76 11.35
CA GLY A 29 -4.46 -2.01 10.94
C GLY A 29 -4.05 -2.32 9.50
N SER A 30 -3.26 -1.44 8.92
CA SER A 30 -2.75 -1.60 7.56
C SER A 30 -1.55 -2.55 7.54
N CYS A 31 -1.56 -3.49 6.59
CA CYS A 31 -0.43 -4.37 6.33
C CYS A 31 0.22 -4.01 4.99
N LEU A 32 1.55 -4.13 4.93
CA LEU A 32 2.33 -3.95 3.72
C LEU A 32 2.98 -5.28 3.36
N ALA A 33 2.90 -5.69 2.09
CA ALA A 33 3.56 -6.90 1.62
C ALA A 33 5.09 -6.77 1.73
N GLU A 34 5.74 -7.86 2.13
CA GLU A 34 7.21 -7.92 2.30
C GLU A 34 7.94 -7.60 1.00
N GLU A 35 7.44 -8.09 -0.14
CA GLU A 35 8.03 -7.85 -1.45
C GLU A 35 7.99 -6.37 -1.82
N PHE A 36 6.87 -5.70 -1.52
CA PHE A 36 6.72 -4.27 -1.77
C PHE A 36 7.67 -3.45 -0.89
N PHE A 37 7.78 -3.81 0.39
CA PHE A 37 8.73 -3.22 1.32
C PHE A 37 10.18 -3.40 0.82
N LYS A 38 10.60 -4.62 0.48
CA LYS A 38 11.95 -4.91 0.00
C LYS A 38 12.29 -4.17 -1.28
N LYS A 39 11.32 -3.95 -2.16
CA LYS A 39 11.50 -3.24 -3.43
C LYS A 39 11.63 -1.73 -3.25
N HIS A 40 10.80 -1.13 -2.41
CA HIS A 40 10.65 0.33 -2.36
C HIS A 40 11.20 1.00 -1.09
N PHE A 41 11.23 0.27 0.02
CA PHE A 41 11.50 0.82 1.36
C PHE A 41 12.56 0.04 2.15
N ARG A 42 13.35 -0.84 1.52
CA ARG A 42 14.40 -1.63 2.21
C ARG A 42 15.39 -0.80 3.02
N ARG A 43 15.61 0.46 2.63
CA ARG A 43 16.50 1.40 3.34
C ARG A 43 15.93 1.93 4.66
N TYR A 44 14.62 1.79 4.88
CA TYR A 44 13.98 2.25 6.10
C TYR A 44 14.17 1.21 7.20
N ARG A 45 14.43 1.69 8.42
CA ARG A 45 14.56 0.84 9.60
C ARG A 45 13.16 0.38 10.03
N LEU A 46 13.02 -0.93 10.24
CA LEU A 46 11.85 -1.49 10.89
C LEU A 46 11.99 -1.37 12.42
N HIS A 47 10.91 -0.98 13.07
CA HIS A 47 10.75 -1.04 14.51
C HIS A 47 10.24 -2.42 14.91
N SER A 48 10.71 -2.92 16.06
CA SER A 48 10.25 -4.20 16.60
C SER A 48 8.75 -4.16 16.85
N VAL A 49 8.09 -5.27 16.57
CA VAL A 49 6.68 -5.54 16.88
C VAL A 49 6.56 -6.75 17.81
N GLU A 50 7.56 -6.93 18.67
CA GLU A 50 7.57 -8.00 19.67
C GLU A 50 6.27 -7.97 20.50
N GLY A 51 5.66 -9.14 20.68
CA GLY A 51 4.37 -9.28 21.34
C GLY A 51 3.15 -8.96 20.48
N MET A 52 3.32 -8.45 19.25
CA MET A 52 2.22 -8.23 18.31
C MET A 52 1.89 -9.51 17.56
N LYS A 53 0.63 -9.95 17.63
CA LYS A 53 0.11 -11.09 16.88
C LYS A 53 -0.82 -10.61 15.77
N VAL A 54 -0.46 -10.88 14.52
CA VAL A 54 -1.35 -10.63 13.38
C VAL A 54 -2.06 -11.92 13.02
N VAL A 55 -3.40 -11.86 13.08
CA VAL A 55 -4.29 -12.96 12.73
C VAL A 55 -4.98 -12.59 11.42
N ALA A 56 -4.64 -13.28 10.36
CA ALA A 56 -5.28 -13.17 9.06
C ALA A 56 -6.64 -13.89 9.05
N ALA A 57 -7.34 -13.79 7.92
CA ALA A 57 -8.58 -14.50 7.69
C ALA A 57 -8.45 -16.00 8.04
N GLN A 58 -9.54 -16.58 8.57
CA GLN A 58 -9.63 -17.98 8.99
C GLN A 58 -8.69 -18.35 10.15
N GLY A 59 -8.25 -17.37 10.96
CA GLY A 59 -7.48 -17.62 12.18
C GLY A 59 -6.00 -17.95 11.93
N LYS A 60 -5.52 -17.85 10.69
CA LYS A 60 -4.10 -18.08 10.37
C LYS A 60 -3.26 -16.95 10.93
N THR A 61 -2.16 -17.29 11.60
CA THR A 61 -1.20 -16.30 12.08
C THR A 61 -0.15 -16.02 11.02
N CYS A 62 0.12 -14.74 10.78
CA CYS A 62 1.18 -14.30 9.89
C CYS A 62 2.31 -13.66 10.71
N GLN A 63 3.56 -13.93 10.33
CA GLN A 63 4.69 -13.22 10.91
C GLN A 63 4.84 -11.84 10.26
N CYS A 64 5.09 -10.83 11.09
CA CYS A 64 5.42 -9.49 10.63
C CYS A 64 6.92 -9.25 10.78
N MET A 65 7.53 -8.63 9.77
CA MET A 65 8.94 -8.23 9.84
C MET A 65 9.19 -7.09 10.84
N GLY A 66 8.19 -6.26 11.09
CA GLY A 66 8.28 -5.06 11.94
C GLY A 66 7.25 -4.01 11.58
N LYS A 67 7.35 -2.84 12.23
CA LYS A 67 6.55 -1.65 11.95
C LYS A 67 7.41 -0.60 11.23
N ILE A 68 6.81 0.13 10.31
CA ILE A 68 7.39 1.29 9.65
C ILE A 68 6.38 2.43 9.63
N GLU A 69 6.87 3.65 9.69
CA GLU A 69 6.05 4.85 9.51
C GLU A 69 6.23 5.36 8.08
N LEU A 70 5.10 5.51 7.39
CA LEU A 70 5.04 5.91 5.99
C LEU A 70 3.98 7.00 5.84
N TYR A 71 4.23 7.94 4.94
CA TYR A 71 3.27 8.95 4.54
C TYR A 71 2.38 8.37 3.42
N ILE A 72 1.07 8.50 3.57
CA ILE A 72 0.08 8.01 2.61
C ILE A 72 -0.72 9.19 2.06
N LYS A 73 -0.76 9.32 0.74
CA LYS A 73 -1.73 10.17 0.04
C LYS A 73 -2.78 9.29 -0.63
N ILE A 74 -4.04 9.68 -0.52
CA ILE A 74 -5.16 9.07 -1.22
C ILE A 74 -5.50 9.94 -2.43
N GLY A 75 -5.68 9.33 -3.60
CA GLY A 75 -5.94 10.04 -4.86
C GLY A 75 -4.69 10.28 -5.70
N GLU A 76 -4.87 10.87 -6.87
CA GLU A 76 -3.80 11.06 -7.85
C GLU A 76 -3.02 12.37 -7.61
N GLU A 77 -1.68 12.31 -7.60
CA GLU A 77 -0.96 13.31 -8.38
C GLU A 77 -1.12 12.87 -9.85
N GLN A 78 -2.20 13.30 -10.49
CA GLN A 78 -2.25 13.26 -11.95
C GLN A 78 -1.11 14.16 -12.40
N LYS A 79 -0.09 13.59 -13.03
CA LYS A 79 0.84 14.40 -13.81
C LYS A 79 -0.03 15.21 -14.78
N LYS A 80 -0.01 16.54 -14.66
CA LYS A 80 -0.53 17.43 -15.69
C LYS A 80 0.03 16.93 -17.01
N ASN A 81 -0.84 16.53 -17.94
CA ASN A 81 -0.48 16.44 -19.34
C ASN A 81 -0.12 17.88 -19.77
N TYR A 82 1.14 18.26 -19.61
CA TYR A 82 1.68 19.35 -20.41
C TYR A 82 1.73 18.81 -21.84
N VAL A 83 0.68 19.09 -22.60
CA VAL A 83 0.79 19.12 -24.05
C VAL A 83 1.62 20.37 -24.35
N SER A 84 2.94 20.20 -24.39
CA SER A 84 3.80 21.16 -25.08
C SER A 84 3.56 20.98 -26.57
N CYS A 85 2.59 21.71 -27.13
CA CYS A 85 2.73 22.14 -28.52
C CYS A 85 3.63 23.37 -28.47
N SER A 86 4.92 23.13 -28.65
CA SER A 86 5.88 24.16 -29.02
C SER A 86 5.37 24.89 -30.26
N GLU A 87 5.36 26.21 -30.18
CA GLU A 87 5.24 27.13 -31.30
C GLU A 87 6.35 26.88 -32.33
N GLU A 88 6.06 27.18 -33.59
CA GLU A 88 6.93 27.91 -34.55
C GLU A 88 6.35 27.77 -35.97
N PRO A 89 6.57 28.73 -36.88
CA PRO A 89 6.49 30.19 -36.79
C PRO A 89 5.31 30.78 -37.58
#